data_AF-A0A3L6G151-F1
#
_entry.id   AF-A0A3L6G151-F1
#
_cell.length_a   1.000
_cell.length_b   1.000
_cell.length_c   1.000
_cell.angle_alpha   90.00
_cell.angle_beta   90.00
_cell.angle_gamma   90.00
#
_symmetry.space_group_name_H-M   'P 1'
#
loop_
_entity.id
_entity.type
_entity.pdbx_description
1 polymer ?
#
loop_
_entity_poly.entity_id
_entity_poly.type
_entity_poly.pdbx_seq_one_letter_code
_entity_poly.pdbx_strand_id
1 'polypeptide(L)'
;MADGAIVVAICQYGGEFTSGPSGNLIYRGGEAHAVDVTHDSSLESFKDELSKVFHVDVTDMSLKYFLPNNMKTLITISCDRDLQRMVGFTANAAHVDVFLISRQENRYILFYLFFCV
;
A
#
# COMPACT_ATOMS: atom_id res chain seq x y z
N MET A 1 15.28 25.29 4.25
CA MET A 1 13.82 25.22 4.50
C MET A 1 13.41 23.88 3.95
N ALA A 2 13.26 22.87 4.82
CA ALA A 2 12.86 21.54 4.38
C ALA A 2 11.36 21.59 4.13
N ASP A 3 10.99 21.72 2.86
CA ASP A 3 9.62 21.52 2.43
C ASP A 3 9.29 20.07 2.79
N GLY A 4 8.41 19.88 3.78
CA GLY A 4 8.05 18.55 4.27
C GLY A 4 7.38 17.81 3.12
N ALA A 5 8.06 16.81 2.55
CA ALA A 5 7.52 16.07 1.43
C ALA A 5 6.19 15.42 1.83
N ILE A 6 5.09 15.94 1.28
CA ILE A 6 3.74 15.40 1.40
C ILE A 6 3.50 14.54 0.16
N VAL A 7 3.07 13.31 0.38
CA VAL A 7 2.64 12.40 -0.68
C VAL A 7 1.19 12.03 -0.44
N VAL A 8 0.38 12.11 -1.49
CA VAL A 8 -1.01 11.61 -1.45
C VAL A 8 -0.98 10.09 -1.60
N ALA A 9 -1.39 9.37 -0.56
CA ALA A 9 -1.57 7.92 -0.59
C ALA A 9 -3.02 7.59 -0.99
N ILE A 10 -3.19 6.94 -2.13
CA ILE A 10 -4.46 6.35 -2.54
C ILE A 10 -4.55 4.97 -1.86
N CYS A 11 -5.19 4.96 -0.70
CA CYS A 11 -5.34 3.78 0.12
C CYS A 11 -6.52 2.95 -0.42
N GLN A 12 -6.34 1.64 -0.56
CA GLN A 12 -7.32 0.75 -1.18
C GLN A 12 -7.58 -0.47 -0.29
N TYR A 13 -8.85 -0.84 -0.14
CA TYR A 13 -9.29 -1.94 0.72
C TYR A 13 -10.48 -2.71 0.12
N GLY A 14 -10.55 -4.02 0.38
CA GLY A 14 -11.68 -4.87 0.01
C GLY A 14 -11.71 -5.34 -1.45
N GLY A 15 -10.69 -5.00 -2.24
CA GLY A 15 -10.45 -5.54 -3.58
C GLY A 15 -9.53 -6.76 -3.58
N GLU A 16 -9.24 -7.28 -4.77
CA GLU A 16 -8.44 -8.48 -4.98
C GLU A 16 -7.30 -8.25 -5.99
N PHE A 17 -6.18 -8.95 -5.80
CA PHE A 17 -5.11 -8.99 -6.78
C PHE A 17 -5.31 -10.13 -7.77
N THR A 18 -5.19 -9.80 -9.05
CA THR A 18 -5.27 -10.73 -10.18
C THR A 18 -4.02 -10.64 -11.04
N SER A 19 -3.64 -11.74 -11.69
CA SER A 19 -2.52 -11.75 -12.63
C SER A 19 -2.93 -11.15 -13.97
N GLY A 20 -2.19 -10.15 -14.42
CA GLY A 20 -2.31 -9.56 -15.74
C GLY A 20 -1.55 -10.36 -16.82
N PRO A 21 -1.81 -10.09 -18.11
CA PRO A 21 -1.24 -10.86 -19.23
C PRO A 21 0.29 -10.87 -19.31
N SER A 22 0.97 -9.92 -18.67
CA SER A 22 2.43 -9.75 -18.70
C SER A 22 3.10 -10.12 -17.37
N GLY A 23 2.38 -10.81 -16.48
CA GLY A 23 2.83 -11.14 -15.12
C GLY A 23 2.83 -9.95 -14.16
N ASN A 24 2.08 -8.89 -14.49
CA ASN A 24 1.83 -7.77 -13.59
C ASN A 24 0.69 -8.13 -12.64
N LEU A 25 0.68 -7.56 -11.45
CA LEU A 25 -0.45 -7.64 -10.53
C LEU A 25 -1.43 -6.52 -10.86
N ILE A 26 -2.70 -6.86 -10.93
CA ILE A 26 -3.81 -5.93 -11.16
C ILE A 26 -4.71 -6.00 -9.93
N TYR A 27 -4.89 -4.88 -9.24
CA TYR A 27 -5.87 -4.76 -8.17
C TYR A 27 -7.25 -4.43 -8.75
N ARG A 28 -8.30 -5.14 -8.32
CA ARG A 28 -9.67 -4.95 -8.83
C ARG A 28 -10.69 -4.86 -7.69
N GLY A 29 -11.66 -3.97 -7.87
CA GLY A 29 -12.73 -3.75 -6.90
C GLY A 29 -12.27 -2.98 -5.67
N GLY A 30 -13.02 -3.11 -4.58
CA GLY A 30 -12.74 -2.44 -3.32
C GLY A 30 -13.18 -0.97 -3.27
N GLU A 31 -12.80 -0.32 -2.18
CA GLU A 31 -12.98 1.09 -1.91
C GLU A 31 -11.61 1.78 -1.86
N ALA A 32 -11.55 3.05 -2.27
CA ALA A 32 -10.34 3.83 -2.28
C ALA A 32 -10.54 5.19 -1.59
N HIS A 33 -9.56 5.59 -0.77
CA HIS A 33 -9.52 6.88 -0.09
C HIS A 33 -8.16 7.54 -0.24
N ALA A 34 -8.15 8.84 -0.50
CA ALA A 34 -6.93 9.63 -0.54
C ALA A 34 -6.57 10.12 0.87
N VAL A 35 -5.35 9.85 1.31
CA VAL A 35 -4.82 10.24 2.62
C VAL A 35 -3.46 10.92 2.42
N ASP A 36 -3.26 12.07 3.06
CA ASP A 36 -1.97 12.76 3.00
C ASP A 36 -0.98 12.10 3.95
N VAL A 37 0.20 11.76 3.45
CA VAL A 37 1.28 11.15 4.25
C VAL A 37 2.52 12.01 4.15
N THR A 38 3.08 12.34 5.31
CA THR A 38 4.31 13.13 5.42
C THR A 38 5.49 12.25 5.82
N HIS A 39 6.72 12.74 5.61
CA HIS A 39 7.93 12.03 6.05
C HIS A 39 8.01 11.88 7.59
N ASP A 40 7.36 12.75 8.36
CA ASP A 40 7.28 12.69 9.82
C ASP A 40 6.10 11.85 10.33
N SER A 41 5.22 11.35 9.46
CA SER A 41 4.13 10.47 9.83
C SER A 41 4.62 9.14 10.40
N SER A 42 4.00 8.69 11.50
CA SER A 42 4.23 7.35 12.06
C SER A 42 3.33 6.32 11.39
N LEU A 43 3.77 5.06 11.36
CA LEU A 43 2.95 3.97 10.85
C LEU A 43 1.69 3.75 11.70
N GLU A 44 1.79 3.96 13.02
CA GLU A 44 0.66 3.84 13.93
C GLU A 44 -0.41 4.89 13.65
N SER A 45 -0.02 6.17 13.53
CA SER A 45 -0.97 7.24 13.20
C SER A 45 -1.61 7.04 11.83
N PHE A 46 -0.83 6.58 10.84
CA PHE A 46 -1.36 6.27 9.51
C PHE A 46 -2.37 5.12 9.58
N LYS A 47 -2.09 4.05 10.34
CA LYS A 47 -3.04 2.95 10.57
C LYS A 47 -4.32 3.41 11.27
N ASP A 48 -4.21 4.25 12.31
CA ASP A 48 -5.37 4.80 13.03
C ASP A 48 -6.28 5.61 12.09
N GLU A 49 -5.70 6.42 11.21
CA GLU A 49 -6.45 7.14 10.18
C GLU A 49 -7.17 6.19 9.22
N LEU A 50 -6.48 5.17 8.71
CA LEU A 50 -7.07 4.18 7.82
C LEU A 50 -8.20 3.38 8.50
N SER A 51 -8.07 3.07 9.78
CA SER A 51 -9.12 2.40 10.55
C SER A 51 -10.40 3.22 10.60
N LYS A 52 -10.27 4.54 10.79
CA LYS A 52 -11.41 5.48 10.79
C LYS A 52 -12.03 5.63 9.41
N VAL A 53 -11.20 5.79 8.39
CA VAL A 53 -11.64 6.02 7.02
C VAL A 53 -12.38 4.80 6.46
N PHE A 54 -11.81 3.60 6.60
CA PHE A 54 -12.40 2.37 6.11
C PHE A 54 -13.40 1.71 7.07
N HIS A 55 -13.51 2.20 8.30
CA HIS A 55 -14.33 1.60 9.36
C HIS A 55 -13.97 0.12 9.61
N VAL A 56 -12.68 -0.20 9.60
CA VAL A 56 -12.16 -1.58 9.78
C VAL A 56 -11.05 -1.65 10.82
N ASP A 57 -10.90 -2.82 11.44
CA ASP A 57 -9.75 -3.11 12.29
C ASP A 57 -8.51 -3.42 11.45
N VAL A 58 -7.51 -2.55 11.54
CA VAL A 58 -6.25 -2.64 10.78
C VAL A 58 -5.14 -3.40 11.53
N THR A 59 -5.41 -3.94 12.71
CA THR A 59 -4.40 -4.60 13.57
C THR A 59 -3.78 -5.81 12.90
N ASP A 60 -4.58 -6.60 12.16
CA ASP A 60 -4.12 -7.77 11.40
C ASP A 60 -3.95 -7.51 9.89
N MET A 61 -3.93 -6.23 9.49
CA MET A 61 -3.73 -5.85 8.09
C MET A 61 -2.25 -5.57 7.79
N SER A 62 -1.86 -5.98 6.58
CA SER A 62 -0.59 -5.67 5.97
C SER A 62 -0.80 -4.51 4.99
N LEU A 63 -0.07 -3.42 5.20
CA LEU A 63 0.01 -2.32 4.25
C LEU A 63 1.08 -2.64 3.21
N LYS A 64 0.74 -2.52 1.93
CA LYS A 64 1.68 -2.76 0.84
C LYS A 64 1.56 -1.71 -0.26
N TYR A 65 2.62 -1.47 -1.00
CA TYR A 65 2.62 -0.60 -2.18
C TYR A 65 3.46 -1.25 -3.29
N PHE A 66 3.27 -0.83 -4.54
CA PHE A 66 4.09 -1.34 -5.63
C PHE A 66 5.52 -0.80 -5.56
N LEU A 67 6.50 -1.67 -5.83
CA LEU A 67 7.85 -1.21 -6.12
C LEU A 67 7.80 -0.24 -7.32
N PRO A 68 8.35 0.99 -7.22
CA PRO A 68 8.30 1.95 -8.32
C PRO A 68 8.86 1.36 -9.61
N ASN A 69 8.20 1.67 -10.73
CA ASN A 69 8.51 1.12 -12.07
C ASN A 69 8.37 -0.42 -12.17
N ASN A 70 7.73 -1.07 -11.19
CA ASN A 70 7.53 -2.50 -11.17
C ASN A 70 6.13 -2.84 -10.62
N MET A 71 5.19 -3.08 -11.52
CA MET A 71 3.81 -3.47 -11.19
C MET A 71 3.67 -4.98 -10.87
N LYS A 72 4.75 -5.67 -10.52
CA LYS A 72 4.76 -7.10 -10.19
C LYS A 72 5.01 -7.37 -8.71
N THR A 73 5.76 -6.47 -8.06
CA THR A 73 6.24 -6.70 -6.70
C THR A 73 5.62 -5.70 -5.73
N LEU A 74 4.99 -6.23 -4.68
CA LEU A 74 4.50 -5.45 -3.56
C LEU A 74 5.56 -5.38 -2.45
N ILE A 75 5.84 -4.17 -1.97
CA ILE A 75 6.68 -3.91 -0.80
C ILE A 75 5.76 -3.75 0.41
N THR A 76 6.13 -4.37 1.52
CA THR A 76 5.37 -4.29 2.77
C THR A 76 5.86 -3.13 3.62
N ILE A 77 4.93 -2.34 4.18
CA ILE A 77 5.20 -1.27 5.13
C ILE A 77 5.03 -1.87 6.53
N SER A 78 6.15 -2.14 7.21
CA SER A 78 6.14 -2.85 8.50
C SER A 78 6.55 -1.98 9.69
N CYS A 79 7.23 -0.87 9.43
CA CYS A 79 7.67 0.09 10.42
C CYS A 79 7.69 1.51 9.85
N ASP A 80 7.89 2.52 10.70
CA ASP A 80 7.96 3.94 10.31
C ASP A 80 9.02 4.18 9.22
N ARG A 81 10.16 3.47 9.30
CA ARG A 81 11.23 3.59 8.30
C ARG A 81 10.77 3.12 6.91
N ASP A 82 9.88 2.15 6.84
CA ASP A 82 9.34 1.69 5.55
C ASP A 82 8.32 2.69 5.00
N LEU A 83 7.52 3.32 5.87
CA LEU A 83 6.60 4.39 5.49
C LEU A 83 7.37 5.60 4.95
N GLN A 84 8.45 6.00 5.63
CA GLN A 84 9.36 7.05 5.20
C GLN A 84 10.02 6.74 3.85
N ARG A 85 10.42 5.48 3.63
CA ARG A 85 10.95 5.03 2.32
C ARG A 85 9.90 5.10 1.23
N MET A 86 8.65 4.72 1.52
CA MET A 86 7.55 4.86 0.57
C MET A 86 7.41 6.32 0.13
N VAL A 87 7.34 7.26 1.08
CA VAL A 87 7.30 8.71 0.80
C VAL A 87 8.52 9.14 -0.01
N GLY A 88 9.73 8.71 0.38
CA GLY A 88 10.97 9.05 -0.34
C GLY A 88 11.02 8.54 -1.77
N PHE A 89 10.53 7.32 -2.04
CA PHE A 89 10.46 6.75 -3.39
C PHE A 89 9.43 7.43 -4.27
N THR A 90 8.43 8.09 -3.67
CA THR A 90 7.27 8.66 -4.36
C THR A 90 7.29 10.18 -4.35
N ALA A 91 8.37 10.81 -3.85
CA ALA A 91 8.53 12.26 -3.81
C ALA A 91 8.42 12.95 -5.19
N ASN A 92 8.71 12.22 -6.28
CA ASN A 92 8.57 12.71 -7.65
C ASN A 92 7.28 12.22 -8.35
N ALA A 93 6.43 11.45 -7.65
CA ALA A 93 5.16 10.95 -8.14
C ALA A 93 4.01 11.81 -7.60
N ALA A 94 2.90 11.89 -8.36
CA ALA A 94 1.73 12.65 -7.93
C ALA A 94 1.00 11.98 -6.74
N HIS A 95 1.07 10.67 -6.64
CA HIS A 95 0.46 9.86 -5.58
C HIS A 95 1.13 8.48 -5.53
N VAL A 96 0.80 7.71 -4.49
CA VAL A 96 1.16 6.29 -4.34
C VAL A 96 -0.06 5.47 -3.99
N ASP A 97 -0.22 4.30 -4.63
CA ASP A 97 -1.25 3.34 -4.24
C ASP A 97 -0.77 2.50 -3.05
N VAL A 98 -1.58 2.47 -1.98
CA VAL A 98 -1.35 1.67 -0.78
C VAL A 98 -2.50 0.69 -0.59
N PHE A 99 -2.19 -0.59 -0.54
CA PHE A 99 -3.17 -1.66 -0.41
C PHE A 99 -3.20 -2.19 1.02
N LEU A 100 -4.39 -2.20 1.60
CA LEU A 100 -4.68 -2.86 2.87
C LEU A 100 -5.06 -4.30 2.57
N ILE A 101 -4.22 -5.23 3.02
CA ILE A 101 -4.35 -6.66 2.70
C ILE A 101 -4.45 -7.44 4.00
N SER A 102 -5.48 -8.26 4.15
CA SER A 102 -5.62 -9.11 5.33
C SER A 102 -4.52 -10.19 5.37
N ARG A 103 -4.20 -10.73 6.55
CA ARG A 103 -3.22 -11.83 6.68
C ARG A 103 -3.59 -13.05 5.82
N GLN A 104 -4.88 -13.34 5.64
CA GLN A 104 -5.35 -14.41 4.76
C GLN A 104 -5.06 -14.10 3.29
N GLU A 105 -5.46 -12.93 2.79
CA GLU A 105 -5.19 -12.49 1.41
C GLU A 105 -3.70 -12.46 1.09
N ASN A 106 -2.87 -12.02 2.04
CA ASN A 106 -1.41 -11.98 1.87
C ASN A 106 -0.84 -13.37 1.57
N ARG A 107 -1.38 -14.44 2.20
CA ARG A 107 -1.00 -15.82 1.89
C ARG A 107 -1.43 -16.20 0.47
N TYR A 108 -2.66 -15.86 0.07
CA TYR A 108 -3.15 -16.16 -1.28
C TYR A 108 -2.33 -15.44 -2.36
N ILE A 109 -1.98 -14.17 -2.17
CA ILE A 109 -1.11 -13.42 -3.10
C ILE A 109 0.25 -14.12 -3.25
N LEU A 110 0.86 -14.58 -2.15
CA LEU A 110 2.09 -15.37 -2.22
C LEU A 110 1.88 -16.67 -3.00
N PHE A 111 0.79 -17.39 -2.77
CA PHE A 111 0.46 -18.61 -3.53
C PHE A 111 0.31 -18.32 -5.04
N TYR A 112 -0.37 -17.23 -5.41
CA TYR A 112 -0.52 -16.82 -6.82
C TYR A 112 0.80 -16.42 -7.47
N LEU A 113 1.68 -15.69 -6.76
CA LEU A 113 3.00 -15.34 -7.27
C LEU A 113 3.90 -16.56 -7.53
N PHE A 114 3.78 -17.62 -6.73
CA PHE A 114 4.62 -18.81 -6.87
C PHE A 114 4.11 -19.81 -7.92
N PHE A 115 2.80 -19.91 -8.17
CA PHE A 115 2.23 -20.88 -9.11
C PHE A 115 1.98 -20.34 -10.52
N CYS A 116 2.06 -19.03 -10.74
CA CYS A 116 1.82 -18.40 -12.05
C CYS A 116 3.11 -18.14 -12.87
N VAL A 117 4.23 -18.77 -12.49
CA VAL A 117 5.52 -18.74 -13.22
C VAL A 117 5.78 -20.07 -13.91
#